data_AF-A0A2D6F8R3-F1
#
_entry.id   AF-A0A2D6F8R3-F1
#
_cell.length_a   1.000
_cell.length_b   1.000
_cell.length_c   1.000
_cell.angle_alpha   90.00
_cell.angle_beta   90.00
_cell.angle_gamma   90.00
#
_symmetry.space_group_name_H-M   'P 1'
#
loop_
_entity.id
_entity.type
_entity.pdbx_description
1 polymer ?
#
loop_
_entity_poly.entity_id
_entity_poly.type
_entity_poly.pdbx_seq_one_letter_code
_entity_poly.pdbx_strand_id
1 'polypeptide(L)' 'MKVIGAYGYQTQHRYYAIVEADDYADVQALFSAAGHIRAGEVEVVPVNDAIAKRKEFGEWGK' A
#
# COMPACT_ATOMS: atom_id res chain seq x y z
N MET A 1 -0.54 6.65 10.76
CA MET A 1 -0.51 6.30 9.32
C MET A 1 0.28 7.31 8.49
N LYS A 2 1.03 6.84 7.48
CA LYS A 2 1.88 7.63 6.59
C LYS A 2 1.81 7.10 5.15
N VAL A 3 1.74 7.99 4.17
CA VAL A 3 1.85 7.63 2.74
C VAL A 3 3.32 7.66 2.33
N ILE A 4 3.86 6.52 1.90
CA ILE A 4 5.25 6.37 1.46
C ILE A 4 5.39 6.79 -0.01
N GLY A 5 4.38 6.48 -0.82
CA GLY A 5 4.33 6.85 -2.23
C GLY A 5 2.95 6.62 -2.83
N ALA A 6 2.62 7.39 -3.87
CA ALA A 6 1.39 7.27 -4.64
C ALA A 6 1.71 7.40 -6.13
N TYR A 7 1.15 6.49 -6.93
CA TYR A 7 1.46 6.34 -8.35
C TYR A 7 0.16 6.14 -9.14
N GLY A 8 0.03 6.88 -10.24
CA GLY A 8 -1.09 6.74 -11.16
C GLY A 8 -0.73 5.86 -12.34
N TYR A 9 -1.57 4.88 -12.63
CA TYR A 9 -1.55 4.12 -13.87
C TYR A 9 -2.71 4.55 -14.77
N GLN A 10 -2.44 5.56 -15.60
CA GLN A 10 -3.46 6.26 -16.37
C GLN A 10 -4.23 5.35 -17.34
N THR A 11 -3.54 4.44 -18.03
CA THR A 11 -4.17 3.54 -19.02
C THR A 11 -5.20 2.59 -18.39
N GLN A 12 -5.03 2.25 -17.10
CA GLN A 12 -6.00 1.45 -16.34
C GLN A 12 -6.89 2.30 -15.42
N HIS A 13 -6.76 3.63 -15.45
CA HIS A 13 -7.45 4.52 -14.52
C HIS A 13 -7.32 4.09 -13.06
N ARG A 14 -6.14 3.57 -12.68
CA ARG A 14 -5.90 2.96 -11.38
C ARG A 14 -4.81 3.71 -10.63
N TYR A 15 -5.01 3.89 -9.32
CA TYR A 15 -3.99 4.44 -8.44
C TYR A 15 -3.43 3.32 -7.55
N TYR A 16 -2.13 3.40 -7.30
CA TYR A 16 -1.42 2.55 -6.36
C TYR A 16 -0.83 3.43 -5.27
N ALA A 17 -1.00 3.04 -4.02
CA ALA A 17 -0.40 3.73 -2.89
C ALA A 17 0.28 2.72 -1.96
N ILE A 18 1.46 3.09 -1.47
CA ILE A 18 2.14 2.35 -0.41
C ILE A 18 1.96 3.18 0.85
N VAL A 19 1.33 2.58 1.86
CA VAL A 19 1.04 3.22 3.14
C VAL A 19 1.62 2.41 4.29
N GLU A 20 2.11 3.12 5.30
CA GLU A 20 2.54 2.58 6.58
C GLU A 20 1.45 2.89 7.60
N ALA A 21 0.88 1.86 8.22
CA ALA A 21 -0.17 1.98 9.21
C ALA A 21 -0.09 0.84 10.23
N ASP A 22 -0.36 1.15 11.49
CA ASP A 22 -0.40 0.16 12.58
C ASP A 22 -1.79 -0.48 12.70
N ASP A 23 -2.84 0.19 12.21
CA ASP A 23 -4.22 -0.27 12.22
C ASP A 23 -4.85 -0.16 10.82
N TYR A 24 -5.63 -1.18 10.44
CA TYR A 24 -6.41 -1.19 9.21
C TYR A 24 -7.50 -0.10 9.19
N ALA A 25 -8.04 0.28 10.36
CA ALA A 25 -9.03 1.34 10.46
C ALA A 25 -8.50 2.68 9.91
N ASP A 26 -7.22 2.97 10.12
CA ASP A 26 -6.56 4.17 9.58
C ASP A 26 -6.49 4.15 8.04
N VAL A 27 -6.23 2.96 7.47
CA VAL A 27 -6.19 2.76 6.01
C VAL A 27 -7.57 3.00 5.42
N GLN A 28 -8.62 2.40 6.03
CA GLN A 28 -9.99 2.61 5.60
C GLN A 28 -10.40 4.08 5.71
N ALA A 29 -10.05 4.76 6.81
CA ALA A 29 -10.41 6.16 7.04
C ALA A 29 -9.80 7.08 5.97
N LEU A 30 -8.55 6.84 5.57
CA LEU A 30 -7.89 7.61 4.51
C LEU A 30 -8.61 7.51 3.17
N PHE A 31 -8.84 6.29 2.69
CA PHE A 31 -9.46 6.08 1.39
C PHE A 31 -10.95 6.49 1.38
N SER A 32 -11.62 6.42 2.54
CA SER A 32 -12.95 7.00 2.73
C SER A 32 -12.93 8.52 2.63
N ALA A 33 -12.04 9.18 3.37
CA ALA A 33 -11.94 10.63 3.45
C ALA A 33 -11.52 11.27 2.11
N ALA A 34 -10.63 10.60 1.37
CA ALA A 34 -10.21 11.00 0.04
C ALA A 34 -11.28 10.72 -1.05
N GLY A 35 -12.43 10.16 -0.68
CA GLY A 35 -13.55 9.90 -1.59
C GLY A 35 -13.34 8.71 -2.53
N HIS A 36 -12.24 7.97 -2.39
CA HIS A 36 -11.87 6.89 -3.30
C HIS A 36 -12.83 5.70 -3.23
N ILE A 37 -13.39 5.41 -2.04
CA ILE A 37 -14.40 4.34 -1.88
C ILE A 37 -15.66 4.59 -2.73
N ARG A 38 -15.96 5.84 -3.07
CA ARG A 38 -17.09 6.18 -3.96
C ARG A 38 -16.72 6.21 -5.43
N ALA A 39 -15.44 6.25 -5.75
CA ALA A 39 -14.92 6.39 -7.11
C ALA A 39 -14.60 5.04 -7.78
N GLY A 40 -14.58 3.95 -7.02
CA GLY A 40 -14.33 2.61 -7.54
C GLY A 40 -13.93 1.64 -6.44
N GLU A 41 -13.43 0.48 -6.86
CA GLU A 41 -12.90 -0.54 -5.97
C GLU A 41 -11.58 -0.10 -5.34
N VAL A 42 -11.44 -0.32 -4.04
CA VAL A 42 -10.20 -0.11 -3.29
C VAL A 42 -9.76 -1.48 -2.76
N GLU A 43 -8.67 -2.00 -3.30
CA GLU A 43 -8.04 -3.24 -2.84
C GLU A 43 -6.90 -2.89 -1.87
N VAL A 44 -6.92 -3.48 -0.67
CA VAL A 44 -5.86 -3.32 0.32
C VAL A 44 -5.16 -4.66 0.50
N VAL A 45 -3.87 -4.69 0.18
CA VAL A 45 -3.04 -5.90 0.29
C VAL A 45 -1.89 -5.64 1.27
N PRO A 46 -1.74 -6.45 2.32
CA PRO A 46 -0.59 -6.33 3.22
C PRO A 46 0.70 -6.69 2.48
N VAL A 47 1.69 -5.80 2.55
CA VAL A 47 3.00 -5.99 1.93
C VAL A 47 4.04 -6.26 3.01
N ASN A 48 4.76 -7.37 2.88
CA ASN A 48 5.86 -7.70 3.76
C ASN A 48 7.18 -7.08 3.28
N ASP A 49 8.07 -6.75 4.22
CA ASP A 49 9.44 -6.38 3.87
C ASP A 49 10.25 -7.60 3.40
N ALA A 50 10.31 -7.77 2.08
CA ALA A 50 11.05 -8.85 1.45
C ALA A 50 12.57 -8.69 1.65
N ILE A 51 13.08 -7.47 1.81
CA ILE A 51 14.51 -7.22 2.04
C ILE A 51 14.89 -7.71 3.44
N ALA A 52 14.12 -7.32 4.45
CA ALA A 52 14.32 -7.79 5.82
C ALA A 52 14.28 -9.32 5.90
N LYS A 53 13.25 -9.95 5.31
CA LYS A 53 13.13 -11.42 5.25
C LYS A 53 14.33 -12.08 4.58
N ARG A 54 14.79 -11.58 3.44
CA ARG A 54 15.96 -12.15 2.74
C ARG A 54 17.26 -11.99 3.51
N LYS A 55 17.41 -10.89 4.27
CA LYS A 55 18.56 -10.73 5.18
C LYS A 55 18.52 -11.73 6.32
N GLU A 56 17.35 -11.94 6.92
CA GLU A 56 17.13 -12.96 7.96
C GLU A 56 17.48 -14.37 7.46
N PHE A 57 17.04 -14.72 6.25
CA PHE A 57 17.35 -16.03 5.63
C PHE A 57 18.80 -16.17 5.13
N GLY A 58 19.62 -15.11 5.19
CA GLY A 58 20.97 -15.14 4.64
C GLY A 58 21.03 -15.31 3.11
N GLU A 59 19.94 -14.97 2.43
CA GLU A 59 19.78 -15.02 0.96
C GLU A 59 19.91 -13.63 0.30
N TRP A 60 20.14 -12.59 1.10
CA TRP A 60 20.32 -11.25 0.57
C TRP A 60 21.59 -11.15 -0.28
N GLY A 61 21.42 -10.90 -1.58
CA GLY A 61 22.53 -10.72 -2.53
C GLY A 61 23.14 -12.01 -3.07
N LYS A 62 22.54 -13.17 -2.79
CA LYS A 62 22.77 -14.42 -3.52
C LYS A 62 21.80 -14.51 -4.69
#